data_AF-G5C1I8-F1
#
_entry.id   AF-G5C1I8-F1
#
_cell.length_a   1.000
_cell.length_b   1.000
_cell.length_c   1.000
_cell.angle_alpha   90.00
_cell.angle_beta   90.00
_cell.angle_gamma   90.00
#
_symmetry.space_group_name_H-M   'P 1'
#
loop_
_entity.id
_entity.type
_entity.pdbx_description
1 polymer ?
#
loop_
_entity_poly.entity_id
_entity_poly.type
_entity_poly.pdbx_seq_one_letter_code
_entity_poly.pdbx_strand_id
1 'polypeptide(L)'
;MYVLLHALLTGLSHMIQELQNHIHDEGLKANSSLTQENMPTLFVESVLEVHGKFVQLSNSVLNGDQHFMSALDKALMSVVNYREPKSVSKVPELLAKYYDNLSKKSEKGMTENEVEDKLMSFITVFKYINDTPQEMEQTRSAVDEDGKMYLQVAIVRIMKARKLLQHNALIQEVISQLSVRFNPRISMIKKRIKVLIDK
;
A
#
# COMPACT_ATOMS: atom_id res chain seq x y z
N MET A 1 4.59 30.69 5.34
CA MET A 1 5.88 30.03 5.66
C MET A 1 6.41 29.22 4.48
N TYR A 2 5.64 28.28 3.91
CA TYR A 2 6.03 27.44 2.77
C TYR A 2 6.55 28.22 1.54
N VAL A 3 5.86 29.28 1.11
CA VAL A 3 6.28 30.14 -0.03
C VAL A 3 7.60 30.88 0.25
N LEU A 4 7.87 31.23 1.51
CA LEU A 4 9.08 31.96 1.90
C LEU A 4 10.29 31.02 2.06
N LEU A 5 10.06 29.77 2.46
CA LEU A 5 11.10 28.76 2.65
C LEU A 5 11.54 28.12 1.33
N HIS A 6 10.69 28.10 0.30
CA HIS A 6 11.06 27.64 -1.03
C HIS A 6 12.15 28.53 -1.68
N ALA A 7 12.32 29.77 -1.20
CA ALA A 7 13.36 30.70 -1.65
C ALA A 7 14.76 30.40 -1.05
N LEU A 8 14.85 29.48 -0.07
CA LEU A 8 16.11 29.10 0.59
C LEU A 8 16.27 27.57 0.50
N LEU A 9 17.18 27.11 -0.35
CA LEU A 9 17.49 25.68 -0.59
C LEU A 9 17.71 24.85 0.69
N THR A 10 18.21 25.46 1.77
CA THR A 10 18.44 24.82 3.07
C THR A 10 17.21 24.80 3.99
N GLY A 11 16.25 25.70 3.81
CA GLY A 11 15.06 25.80 4.66
C GLY A 11 14.05 24.67 4.39
N LEU A 12 13.96 24.24 3.13
CA LEU A 12 13.06 23.17 2.72
C LEU A 12 13.45 21.82 3.34
N SER A 13 14.74 21.47 3.33
CA SER A 13 15.22 20.20 3.89
C SER A 13 15.03 20.11 5.40
N HIS A 14 15.24 21.21 6.13
CA HIS A 14 14.97 21.27 7.56
C HIS A 14 13.48 21.10 7.86
N MET A 15 12.62 21.77 7.10
CA MET A 15 11.16 21.66 7.27
C MET A 15 10.67 20.23 6.98
N ILE A 16 11.21 19.56 5.97
CA ILE A 16 10.91 18.16 5.66
C ILE A 16 11.32 17.25 6.82
N GLN A 17 12.53 17.44 7.36
CA GLN A 17 13.01 16.64 8.49
C GLN A 17 12.19 16.87 9.75
N GLU A 18 11.82 18.11 10.04
CA GLU A 18 10.99 18.47 11.19
C GLU A 18 9.60 17.86 11.09
N LEU A 19 8.98 17.93 9.90
CA LEU A 19 7.70 17.26 9.65
C LEU A 19 7.84 15.73 9.83
N GLN A 20 8.88 15.13 9.28
CA GLN A 20 9.11 13.69 9.39
C GLN A 20 9.23 13.24 10.85
N ASN A 21 9.99 13.97 11.66
CA ASN A 21 10.16 13.70 13.09
C ASN A 21 8.83 13.87 13.84
N HIS A 22 8.07 14.92 13.53
CA HIS A 22 6.78 15.16 14.16
C HIS A 22 5.77 14.04 13.88
N ILE A 23 5.65 13.61 12.61
CA ILE A 23 4.79 12.49 12.22
C ILE A 23 5.19 11.21 12.96
N HIS A 24 6.49 10.94 13.04
CA HIS A 24 7.02 9.77 13.74
C HIS A 24 6.63 9.77 15.23
N ASP A 25 6.90 10.86 15.93
CA ASP A 25 6.63 10.96 17.36
C ASP A 25 5.13 10.93 17.68
N GLU A 26 4.30 11.55 16.82
CA GLU A 26 2.85 11.48 16.93
C GLU A 26 2.34 10.04 16.74
N GLY A 27 2.84 9.35 15.71
CA GLY A 27 2.49 7.95 15.44
C GLY A 27 2.89 6.99 16.57
N LEU A 28 4.07 7.17 17.16
CA LEU A 28 4.50 6.35 18.31
C LEU A 28 3.64 6.59 19.54
N LYS A 29 3.25 7.84 19.81
CA LYS A 29 2.34 8.17 20.92
C LYS A 29 0.97 7.52 20.73
N ALA A 30 0.42 7.60 19.52
CA ALA A 30 -0.86 6.98 19.18
C ALA A 30 -0.80 5.45 19.37
N ASN A 31 0.29 4.80 18.97
CA ASN A 31 0.44 3.34 19.13
C ASN A 31 0.71 2.91 20.58
N SER A 32 1.38 3.74 21.38
CA SER A 32 1.67 3.44 22.80
C SER A 32 0.44 3.45 23.70
N SER A 33 -0.65 4.10 23.27
CA SER A 33 -1.89 4.25 24.04
C SER A 33 -2.91 3.14 23.76
N LEU A 34 -2.59 2.18 22.90
CA LEU A 34 -3.48 1.08 22.53
C LEU A 34 -3.53 0.00 23.63
N THR A 35 -4.75 -0.37 24.06
CA THR A 35 -5.01 -1.39 25.10
C THR A 35 -5.38 -2.75 24.48
N GLN A 36 -5.21 -3.85 25.23
CA GLN A 36 -5.22 -5.23 24.70
C GLN A 36 -6.49 -5.68 23.95
N GLU A 37 -7.68 -5.12 24.25
CA GLU A 37 -8.90 -5.46 23.50
C GLU A 37 -8.93 -4.76 22.13
N ASN A 38 -9.21 -5.52 21.06
CA ASN A 38 -9.28 -5.02 19.67
C ASN A 38 -8.00 -4.38 19.10
N MET A 39 -6.83 -4.66 19.69
CA MET A 39 -5.51 -4.21 19.22
C MET A 39 -5.31 -4.23 17.68
N PRO A 40 -5.71 -5.28 16.92
CA PRO A 40 -5.56 -5.27 15.46
C PRO A 40 -6.30 -4.14 14.75
N THR A 41 -7.53 -3.85 15.19
CA THR A 41 -8.37 -2.81 14.58
C THR A 41 -7.89 -1.43 14.97
N LEU A 42 -7.60 -1.23 16.26
CA LEU A 42 -7.14 0.05 16.77
C LEU A 42 -5.77 0.44 16.20
N PHE A 43 -4.88 -0.53 15.97
CA PHE A 43 -3.59 -0.28 15.32
C PHE A 43 -3.76 0.25 13.89
N VAL A 44 -4.60 -0.42 13.07
CA VAL A 44 -4.86 0.00 11.70
C VAL A 44 -5.51 1.39 11.66
N GLU A 45 -6.50 1.63 12.53
CA GLU A 45 -7.19 2.93 12.61
C GLU A 45 -6.26 4.05 13.07
N SER A 46 -5.39 3.82 14.07
CA SER A 46 -4.36 4.77 14.52
C SER A 46 -3.42 5.18 13.39
N VAL A 47 -2.89 4.22 12.63
CA VAL A 47 -2.00 4.49 11.50
C VAL A 47 -2.71 5.29 10.41
N LEU A 48 -3.97 4.96 10.11
CA LEU A 48 -4.78 5.65 9.10
C LEU A 48 -5.16 7.07 9.51
N GLU A 49 -5.41 7.31 10.80
CA GLU A 49 -5.69 8.65 11.33
C GLU A 49 -4.48 9.56 11.13
N VAL A 50 -3.29 9.10 11.53
CA VAL A 50 -2.03 9.83 11.33
C VAL A 50 -1.79 10.05 9.83
N HIS A 51 -1.91 8.99 9.01
CA HIS A 51 -1.77 9.10 7.55
C HIS A 51 -2.71 10.16 6.96
N GLY A 52 -4.01 10.07 7.25
CA GLY A 52 -5.03 10.97 6.70
C GLY A 52 -4.79 12.43 7.09
N LYS A 53 -4.48 12.69 8.36
CA LYS A 53 -4.16 14.02 8.88
C LYS A 53 -3.00 14.65 8.09
N PHE A 54 -1.91 13.91 7.90
CA PHE A 54 -0.70 14.47 7.26
C PHE A 54 -0.77 14.48 5.73
N VAL A 55 -1.52 13.58 5.10
CA VAL A 55 -1.83 13.65 3.66
C VAL A 55 -2.70 14.88 3.37
N GLN A 56 -3.72 15.14 4.19
CA GLN A 56 -4.56 16.33 4.05
C GLN A 56 -3.73 17.61 4.23
N LEU A 57 -2.87 17.67 5.24
CA LEU A 57 -1.95 18.79 5.45
C LEU A 57 -1.03 19.00 4.24
N SER A 58 -0.43 17.92 3.72
CA SER A 58 0.47 17.99 2.57
C SER A 58 -0.23 18.49 1.30
N ASN A 59 -1.43 17.99 1.03
CA ASN A 59 -2.19 18.41 -0.16
C ASN A 59 -2.72 19.85 -0.06
N SER A 60 -3.17 20.27 1.11
CA SER A 60 -3.80 21.59 1.29
C SER A 60 -2.79 22.73 1.52
N VAL A 61 -1.71 22.49 2.25
CA VAL A 61 -0.75 23.53 2.65
C VAL A 61 0.55 23.46 1.84
N LEU A 62 0.94 22.27 1.41
CA LEU A 62 2.21 22.00 0.71
C LEU A 62 1.99 21.67 -0.77
N ASN A 63 0.77 21.88 -1.30
CA ASN A 63 0.39 21.64 -2.69
C ASN A 63 0.73 20.22 -3.21
N GLY A 64 0.73 19.22 -2.33
CA GLY A 64 1.05 17.83 -2.71
C GLY A 64 2.52 17.61 -3.10
N ASP A 65 3.43 18.40 -2.55
CA ASP A 65 4.87 18.29 -2.81
C ASP A 65 5.41 16.87 -2.52
N GLN A 66 6.07 16.29 -3.52
CA GLN A 66 6.55 14.90 -3.46
C GLN A 66 7.60 14.67 -2.37
N HIS A 67 8.39 15.67 -1.99
CA HIS A 67 9.39 15.50 -0.93
C HIS A 67 8.72 15.33 0.43
N PHE A 68 7.67 16.11 0.70
CA PHE A 68 6.89 15.98 1.93
C PHE A 68 6.07 14.69 1.94
N MET A 69 5.50 14.29 0.80
CA MET A 69 4.83 12.99 0.68
C MET A 69 5.80 11.82 0.92
N SER A 70 7.02 11.91 0.41
CA SER A 70 8.06 10.90 0.66
C SER A 70 8.50 10.87 2.14
N ALA A 71 8.59 12.03 2.78
CA ALA A 71 8.92 12.12 4.21
C ALA A 71 7.79 11.55 5.09
N LEU A 72 6.54 11.82 4.74
CA LEU A 72 5.36 11.20 5.37
C LEU A 72 5.43 9.68 5.26
N ASP A 73 5.69 9.15 4.06
CA ASP A 73 5.79 7.71 3.83
C ASP A 73 6.93 7.08 4.66
N LYS A 74 8.09 7.74 4.76
CA LYS A 74 9.22 7.30 5.60
C LYS A 74 8.88 7.32 7.09
N ALA A 75 8.18 8.36 7.56
CA ALA A 75 7.78 8.47 8.96
C ALA A 75 6.79 7.35 9.32
N LEU A 76 5.76 7.13 8.51
CA LEU A 76 4.77 6.07 8.74
C LEU A 76 5.41 4.69 8.68
N MET A 77 6.34 4.45 7.76
CA MET A 77 7.12 3.22 7.72
C MET A 77 7.94 3.01 9.00
N SER A 78 8.56 4.06 9.54
CA SER A 78 9.28 3.97 10.82
C SER A 78 8.32 3.68 11.99
N VAL A 79 7.13 4.27 12.01
CA VAL A 79 6.10 4.05 13.04
C VAL A 79 5.55 2.63 12.98
N VAL A 80 5.14 2.18 11.79
CA VAL A 80 4.53 0.86 11.59
C VAL A 80 5.51 -0.25 11.93
N ASN A 81 6.80 -0.08 11.63
CA ASN A 81 7.83 -1.08 11.92
C ASN A 81 8.55 -0.83 13.24
N TYR A 82 8.09 0.11 14.06
CA TYR A 82 8.72 0.39 15.34
C TYR A 82 8.59 -0.81 16.28
N ARG A 83 9.71 -1.16 16.93
CA ARG A 83 9.77 -2.22 17.93
C ARG A 83 10.66 -1.79 19.08
N GLU A 84 10.27 -2.16 20.29
CA GLU A 84 11.17 -2.02 21.43
C GLU A 84 12.38 -2.96 21.26
N PRO A 85 13.57 -2.55 21.74
CA PRO A 85 14.75 -3.41 21.72
C PRO A 85 14.43 -4.75 22.41
N LYS A 86 14.71 -5.86 21.73
CA LYS A 86 14.45 -7.26 22.17
C LYS A 86 12.99 -7.75 22.05
N SER A 87 12.09 -6.97 21.45
CA SER A 87 10.73 -7.43 21.13
C SER A 87 10.61 -8.05 19.73
N VAL A 88 9.76 -9.08 19.60
CA VAL A 88 9.38 -9.65 18.29
C VAL A 88 8.37 -8.71 17.62
N SER A 89 8.49 -8.51 16.30
CA SER A 89 7.52 -7.71 15.56
C SER A 89 6.15 -8.38 15.60
N LYS A 90 5.14 -7.65 16.08
CA LYS A 90 3.74 -8.12 16.13
C LYS A 90 2.92 -7.61 14.96
N VAL A 91 3.49 -6.74 14.14
CA VAL A 91 2.78 -6.00 13.10
C VAL A 91 2.21 -6.94 12.01
N PRO A 92 2.97 -7.95 11.50
CA PRO A 92 2.41 -8.93 10.57
C PRO A 92 1.23 -9.71 11.18
N GLU A 93 1.34 -10.10 12.45
CA GLU A 93 0.28 -10.83 13.17
C GLU A 93 -0.98 -9.96 13.36
N LEU A 94 -0.81 -8.69 13.72
CA LEU A 94 -1.90 -7.73 13.89
C LEU A 94 -2.63 -7.50 12.56
N LEU A 95 -1.90 -7.34 11.45
CA LEU A 95 -2.53 -7.19 10.14
C LEU A 95 -3.24 -8.46 9.67
N ALA A 96 -2.65 -9.64 9.87
CA ALA A 96 -3.32 -10.90 9.55
C ALA A 96 -4.62 -11.06 10.33
N LYS A 97 -4.60 -10.78 11.65
CA LYS A 97 -5.80 -10.79 12.49
C LYS A 97 -6.84 -9.75 12.07
N TYR A 98 -6.42 -8.56 11.64
CA TYR A 98 -7.32 -7.53 11.13
C TYR A 98 -8.05 -8.01 9.86
N TYR A 99 -7.30 -8.59 8.92
CA TYR A 99 -7.85 -9.14 7.68
C TYR A 99 -8.82 -10.30 7.96
N ASP A 100 -8.46 -11.23 8.83
CA ASP A 100 -9.34 -12.34 9.23
C ASP A 100 -10.64 -11.83 9.86
N ASN A 101 -10.56 -10.80 10.69
CA ASN A 101 -11.73 -10.18 11.31
C ASN A 101 -12.61 -9.46 10.28
N LEU A 102 -12.01 -8.82 9.27
CA LEU A 102 -12.73 -8.21 8.17
C LEU A 102 -13.46 -9.28 7.33
N SER A 103 -12.78 -10.37 6.97
CA SER A 103 -13.36 -11.47 6.20
C SER A 103 -14.52 -12.16 6.95
N LYS A 104 -14.39 -12.38 8.26
CA LYS A 104 -15.47 -12.97 9.06
C LYS A 104 -16.66 -12.02 9.25
N LYS A 105 -16.43 -10.70 9.22
CA LYS A 105 -17.51 -9.70 9.31
C LYS A 105 -18.23 -9.52 7.98
N SER A 106 -17.53 -9.63 6.84
CA SER A 106 -18.17 -9.52 5.53
C SER A 106 -19.19 -10.64 5.31
N GLU A 107 -18.90 -11.86 5.76
CA GLU A 107 -19.82 -13.00 5.76
C GLU A 107 -21.10 -12.78 6.60
N LYS A 108 -21.09 -11.80 7.51
CA LYS A 108 -22.20 -11.49 8.43
C LYS A 108 -23.04 -10.28 8.02
N GLY A 109 -22.88 -9.78 6.79
CA GLY A 109 -23.78 -8.77 6.20
C GLY A 109 -23.21 -7.36 6.10
N MET A 110 -21.90 -7.19 5.84
CA MET A 110 -21.37 -5.90 5.39
C MET A 110 -21.81 -5.62 3.95
N THR A 111 -21.96 -4.34 3.61
CA THR A 111 -22.20 -3.94 2.22
C THR A 111 -20.91 -4.08 1.39
N GLU A 112 -21.04 -4.27 0.07
CA GLU A 112 -19.88 -4.37 -0.84
C GLU A 112 -18.95 -3.14 -0.72
N ASN A 113 -19.52 -1.95 -0.60
CA ASN A 113 -18.77 -0.69 -0.46
C ASN A 113 -17.96 -0.65 0.86
N GLU A 114 -18.56 -1.06 1.99
CA GLU A 114 -17.86 -1.08 3.27
C GLU A 114 -16.69 -2.08 3.29
N VAL A 115 -16.85 -3.22 2.60
CA VAL A 115 -15.77 -4.20 2.44
C VAL A 115 -14.64 -3.60 1.62
N GLU A 116 -14.96 -2.92 0.51
CA GLU A 116 -13.99 -2.24 -0.33
C GLU A 116 -13.21 -1.17 0.43
N ASP A 117 -13.88 -0.28 1.18
CA ASP A 117 -13.25 0.78 1.99
C ASP A 117 -12.30 0.22 3.06
N LYS A 118 -12.68 -0.89 3.71
CA LYS A 118 -11.85 -1.55 4.72
C LYS A 118 -10.67 -2.30 4.10
N LEU A 119 -10.83 -2.86 2.89
CA LEU A 119 -9.70 -3.44 2.15
C LEU A 119 -8.71 -2.36 1.70
N MET A 120 -9.19 -1.20 1.26
CA MET A 120 -8.33 -0.06 0.92
C MET A 120 -7.54 0.45 2.13
N SER A 121 -8.20 0.51 3.28
CA SER A 121 -7.59 0.81 4.59
C SER A 121 -6.47 -0.18 4.93
N PHE A 122 -6.71 -1.48 4.75
CA PHE A 122 -5.70 -2.53 4.95
C PHE A 122 -4.49 -2.37 4.02
N ILE A 123 -4.72 -2.19 2.71
CA ILE A 123 -3.66 -2.02 1.71
C ILE A 123 -2.77 -0.81 2.04
N THR A 124 -3.39 0.30 2.49
CA THR A 124 -2.67 1.51 2.87
C THR A 124 -1.70 1.28 4.01
N VAL A 125 -2.12 0.56 5.06
CA VAL A 125 -1.22 0.21 6.18
C VAL A 125 -0.18 -0.83 5.77
N PHE A 126 -0.58 -1.80 4.95
CA PHE A 126 0.32 -2.85 4.44
C PHE A 126 1.51 -2.28 3.64
N LYS A 127 1.28 -1.20 2.86
CA LYS A 127 2.34 -0.45 2.15
C LYS A 127 3.51 -0.05 3.06
N TYR A 128 3.25 0.20 4.35
CA TYR A 128 4.23 0.72 5.29
C TYR A 128 5.00 -0.34 6.06
N ILE A 129 4.72 -1.63 5.85
CA ILE A 129 5.49 -2.71 6.46
C ILE A 129 6.82 -2.88 5.70
N ASN A 130 7.92 -2.88 6.45
CA ASN A 130 9.25 -3.26 5.94
C ASN A 130 9.39 -4.77 6.10
N ASP A 131 9.32 -5.51 5.01
CA ASP A 131 9.68 -6.93 5.06
C ASP A 131 11.16 -7.07 5.43
N THR A 132 11.45 -7.96 6.38
CA THR A 132 12.80 -8.51 6.48
C THR A 132 13.04 -9.41 5.27
N PRO A 133 14.28 -9.48 4.72
CA PRO A 133 14.59 -10.26 3.51
C PRO A 133 14.20 -11.74 3.55
N GLN A 134 13.93 -12.28 4.73
CA GLN A 134 13.64 -13.69 4.98
C GLN A 134 12.14 -14.03 4.89
N GLU A 135 11.26 -13.04 5.04
CA GLU A 135 9.79 -13.19 4.93
C GLU A 135 9.26 -12.81 3.54
N MET A 136 9.98 -11.92 2.82
CA MET A 136 9.68 -11.55 1.42
C MET A 136 9.61 -12.75 0.48
N GLU A 137 10.40 -13.81 0.64
CA GLU A 137 10.46 -14.89 -0.36
C GLU A 137 9.17 -15.73 -0.36
N GLN A 138 8.48 -15.86 0.79
CA GLN A 138 7.20 -16.57 0.88
C GLN A 138 6.04 -15.67 0.40
N THR A 139 5.98 -14.40 0.83
CA THR A 139 4.93 -13.46 0.40
C THR A 139 5.09 -13.03 -1.06
N ARG A 140 6.32 -12.84 -1.56
CA ARG A 140 6.59 -12.58 -2.98
C ARG A 140 6.17 -13.75 -3.85
N SER A 141 6.27 -15.00 -3.37
CA SER A 141 5.76 -16.15 -4.13
C SER A 141 4.23 -16.14 -4.26
N ALA A 142 3.50 -15.80 -3.19
CA ALA A 142 2.03 -15.69 -3.23
C ALA A 142 1.57 -14.47 -4.05
N VAL A 143 2.20 -13.30 -3.85
CA VAL A 143 1.90 -12.07 -4.60
C VAL A 143 2.34 -12.18 -6.08
N ASP A 144 3.42 -12.90 -6.38
CA ASP A 144 3.81 -13.20 -7.77
C ASP A 144 2.83 -14.19 -8.42
N GLU A 145 2.29 -15.16 -7.68
CA GLU A 145 1.24 -16.05 -8.19
C GLU A 145 -0.10 -15.31 -8.38
N ASP A 146 -0.48 -14.44 -7.46
CA ASP A 146 -1.69 -13.61 -7.58
C ASP A 146 -1.55 -12.60 -8.73
N GLY A 147 -0.38 -11.98 -8.87
CA GLY A 147 -0.05 -11.11 -10.00
C GLY A 147 -0.06 -11.86 -11.35
N LYS A 148 0.39 -13.12 -11.37
CA LYS A 148 0.28 -14.00 -12.54
C LYS A 148 -1.17 -14.36 -12.85
N MET A 149 -1.99 -14.61 -11.83
CA MET A 149 -3.41 -14.95 -12.00
C MET A 149 -4.19 -13.75 -12.54
N TYR A 150 -3.99 -12.57 -11.97
CA TYR A 150 -4.65 -11.34 -12.40
C TYR A 150 -4.27 -10.96 -13.83
N LEU A 151 -2.98 -11.08 -14.18
CA LEU A 151 -2.49 -10.89 -15.54
C LEU A 151 -3.16 -11.87 -16.52
N GLN A 152 -3.29 -13.13 -16.14
CA GLN A 152 -3.91 -14.16 -16.98
C GLN A 152 -5.40 -13.89 -17.19
N VAL A 153 -6.14 -13.51 -16.14
CA VAL A 153 -7.57 -13.15 -16.23
C VAL A 153 -7.78 -11.95 -17.16
N ALA A 154 -6.95 -10.91 -17.02
CA ALA A 154 -7.03 -9.72 -17.87
C ALA A 154 -6.80 -10.07 -19.34
N ILE A 155 -5.77 -10.87 -19.64
CA ILE A 155 -5.47 -11.32 -21.01
C ILE A 155 -6.66 -12.10 -21.59
N VAL A 156 -7.20 -13.09 -20.87
CA VAL A 156 -8.32 -13.91 -21.36
C VAL A 156 -9.58 -13.05 -21.58
N ARG A 157 -9.86 -12.09 -20.69
CA ARG A 157 -10.99 -11.16 -20.84
C ARG A 157 -10.85 -10.32 -22.10
N ILE A 158 -9.68 -9.73 -22.35
CA ILE A 158 -9.42 -8.92 -23.55
C ILE A 158 -9.54 -9.78 -24.81
N MET A 159 -8.92 -10.97 -24.82
CA MET A 159 -8.99 -11.88 -25.96
C MET A 159 -10.42 -12.31 -26.29
N LYS A 160 -11.24 -12.64 -25.28
CA LYS A 160 -12.67 -12.98 -25.47
C LYS A 160 -13.49 -11.80 -25.98
N ALA A 161 -13.24 -10.59 -25.46
CA ALA A 161 -13.97 -9.39 -25.86
C ALA A 161 -13.66 -8.95 -27.30
N ARG A 162 -12.39 -9.07 -27.72
CA ARG A 162 -11.92 -8.57 -29.03
C ARG A 162 -12.05 -9.59 -30.15
N LYS A 163 -12.08 -10.90 -29.86
CA LYS A 163 -12.12 -12.04 -30.81
C LYS A 163 -10.89 -12.16 -31.72
N LEU A 164 -10.43 -11.07 -32.32
CA LEU A 164 -9.21 -10.96 -33.11
C LEU A 164 -8.45 -9.69 -32.68
N LEU A 165 -7.19 -9.84 -32.29
CA LEU A 165 -6.34 -8.71 -31.88
C LEU A 165 -4.88 -9.01 -32.22
N GLN A 166 -4.16 -8.02 -32.74
CA GLN A 166 -2.72 -8.17 -32.97
C GLN A 166 -1.96 -8.24 -31.64
N HIS A 167 -0.88 -9.02 -31.60
CA HIS A 167 -0.13 -9.29 -30.38
C HIS A 167 0.37 -8.02 -29.67
N ASN A 168 0.87 -7.02 -30.40
CA ASN A 168 1.32 -5.77 -29.80
C ASN A 168 0.16 -4.93 -29.25
N ALA A 169 -1.00 -4.93 -29.92
CA ALA A 169 -2.20 -4.26 -29.42
C ALA A 169 -2.73 -4.91 -28.14
N LEU A 170 -2.68 -6.25 -28.04
CA LEU A 170 -3.00 -6.99 -26.82
C LEU A 170 -2.09 -6.57 -25.65
N ILE A 171 -0.78 -6.48 -25.89
CA ILE A 171 0.17 -6.05 -24.85
C ILE A 171 -0.16 -4.64 -24.35
N GLN A 172 -0.40 -3.69 -25.26
CA GLN A 172 -0.71 -2.31 -24.88
C GLN A 172 -2.02 -2.21 -24.10
N GLU A 173 -3.06 -2.94 -24.51
CA GLU A 173 -4.34 -2.95 -23.80
C GLU A 173 -4.21 -3.60 -22.41
N VAL A 174 -3.42 -4.67 -22.29
CA VAL A 174 -3.11 -5.30 -20.98
C VAL A 174 -2.37 -4.31 -20.08
N ILE A 175 -1.35 -3.60 -20.58
CA ILE A 175 -0.63 -2.59 -19.80
C ILE A 175 -1.58 -1.48 -19.38
N SER A 176 -2.41 -0.97 -20.30
CA SER A 176 -3.36 0.09 -20.01
C SER A 176 -4.40 -0.30 -18.96
N GLN A 177 -4.85 -1.57 -18.93
CA GLN A 177 -5.83 -2.03 -17.94
C GLN A 177 -5.21 -2.32 -16.57
N LEU A 178 -3.92 -2.66 -16.54
CA LEU A 178 -3.24 -3.07 -15.32
C LEU A 178 -2.43 -1.94 -14.67
N SER A 179 -1.95 -0.95 -15.43
CA SER A 179 -1.05 0.13 -14.97
C SER A 179 -1.56 0.93 -13.78
N VAL A 180 -2.89 1.01 -13.60
CA VAL A 180 -3.54 1.68 -12.46
C VAL A 180 -3.29 0.95 -11.13
N ARG A 181 -3.01 -0.36 -11.16
CA ARG A 181 -2.85 -1.22 -9.97
C ARG A 181 -1.50 -1.93 -9.89
N PHE A 182 -0.96 -2.33 -11.03
CA PHE A 182 0.28 -3.09 -11.13
C PHE A 182 0.96 -2.77 -12.46
N ASN A 183 2.28 -2.61 -12.47
CA ASN A 183 3.01 -2.30 -13.70
C ASN A 183 3.73 -3.55 -14.24
N PRO A 184 3.04 -4.44 -14.98
CA PRO A 184 3.63 -5.69 -15.48
C PRO A 184 4.77 -5.44 -16.46
N ARG A 185 5.87 -6.16 -16.31
CA ARG A 185 6.94 -6.16 -17.32
C ARG A 185 6.45 -6.81 -18.61
N ILE A 186 6.78 -6.23 -19.77
CA ILE A 186 6.41 -6.76 -21.10
C ILE A 186 6.82 -8.25 -21.27
N SER A 187 7.98 -8.64 -20.72
CA SER A 187 8.47 -10.02 -20.75
C SER A 187 7.53 -11.00 -20.03
N MET A 188 6.87 -10.57 -18.95
CA MET A 188 5.90 -11.36 -18.19
C MET A 188 4.59 -11.53 -18.98
N ILE A 189 4.11 -10.47 -19.62
CA ILE A 189 2.91 -10.49 -20.47
C ILE A 189 3.11 -11.46 -21.63
N LYS A 190 4.23 -11.34 -22.36
CA LYS A 190 4.58 -12.22 -23.48
C LYS A 190 4.63 -13.69 -23.05
N LYS A 191 5.27 -13.98 -21.91
CA LYS A 191 5.35 -15.35 -21.37
C LYS A 191 3.97 -15.92 -21.05
N ARG A 192 3.06 -15.11 -20.49
CA ARG A 192 1.71 -15.57 -20.14
C ARG A 192 0.80 -15.75 -21.35
N ILE A 193 0.90 -14.88 -22.36
CA ILE A 193 0.21 -15.07 -23.65
C ILE A 193 0.63 -16.40 -24.28
N LYS A 194 1.94 -16.69 -24.31
CA LYS A 194 2.43 -17.97 -24.85
C LYS A 194 1.85 -19.18 -24.12
N VAL A 195 1.89 -19.18 -22.78
CA VAL A 195 1.29 -20.25 -21.95
C VAL A 195 -0.21 -20.42 -22.19
N LEU A 196 -0.94 -19.35 -22.50
CA LEU A 196 -2.37 -19.39 -22.77
C LEU A 196 -2.71 -19.90 -24.19
N ILE A 197 -1.80 -19.77 -25.14
CA ILE A 197 -1.96 -20.31 -26.50
C ILE A 197 -1.55 -21.78 -26.54
N ASP A 198 -0.56 -22.17 -25.74
CA ASP A 198 -0.05 -23.53 -25.65
C ASP A 198 -0.94 -24.45 -24.78
N LYS A 199 -2.00 -23.91 -24.14
CA LYS A 199 -3.02 -24.65 -23.35
C LYS A 199 -4.32 -24.80 -24.13
#